data_AF-A0A5B8NQQ5-F1
#
_entry.id   AF-A0A5B8NQQ5-F1
#
_cell.length_a   1.000
_cell.length_b   1.000
_cell.length_c   1.000
_cell.angle_alpha   90.00
_cell.angle_beta   90.00
_cell.angle_gamma   90.00
#
_symmetry.space_group_name_H-M   'P 1'
#
loop_
_entity.id
_entity.type
_entity.pdbx_description
1 polymer ?
#
loop_
_entity_poly.entity_id
_entity_poly.type
_entity_poly.pdbx_seq_one_letter_code
_entity_poly.pdbx_strand_id
1 'polypeptide(L)'
;MQYQKSSLAAFTFIYVLGIILGMIIAISQVFPTEVLLIVGLSHLLILVVWGFFLIPQSMKEEAGNRIQTAGYLHTLIGFASALILLGTGDFDQAQLNEVLFPLGSALSTSIVGWLLGGEISSLGENYEKKIVRSEFQQLVDEIKEFTGAIQEIHSAYLSTMTQVYSSYRQLQEEQENLLRKHQDIQYKIMEETQNFHQQLVNTNSQASQELNQLFSQSLDQLQRLEELLSRTTNDMKTLEPVLDSFSDLKNNSDLATNNLSEVAQASRRTAQYLNESRALITELEKLLDYIASIKNS
;
A
#
# COMPACT_ATOMS: atom_id res chain seq x y z
N MET A 1 21.98 73.70 -47.62
CA MET A 1 21.81 72.26 -47.94
C MET A 1 22.58 71.31 -47.00
N GLN A 2 23.85 71.54 -46.64
CA GLN A 2 24.60 70.63 -45.73
C GLN A 2 23.97 70.48 -44.33
N TYR A 3 23.46 71.56 -43.74
CA TYR A 3 22.85 71.56 -42.40
C TYR A 3 21.55 70.73 -42.33
N GLN A 4 20.76 70.71 -43.40
CA GLN A 4 19.50 69.97 -43.46
C GLN A 4 19.75 68.45 -43.51
N LYS A 5 20.71 67.99 -44.32
CA LYS A 5 21.08 66.56 -44.39
C LYS A 5 21.66 66.04 -43.07
N SER A 6 22.39 66.87 -42.34
CA SER A 6 22.97 66.51 -41.04
C SER A 6 21.91 66.29 -39.94
N SER A 7 20.82 67.07 -39.94
CA SER A 7 19.75 66.97 -38.92
C SER A 7 18.92 65.70 -39.06
N LEU A 8 18.57 65.31 -40.29
CA LEU A 8 17.81 64.07 -40.55
C LEU A 8 18.66 62.81 -40.29
N ALA A 9 19.97 62.85 -40.56
CA ALA A 9 20.88 61.75 -40.25
C ALA A 9 20.99 61.52 -38.73
N ALA A 10 21.12 62.59 -37.94
CA ALA A 10 21.12 62.51 -36.48
C ALA A 10 19.77 62.00 -35.93
N PHE A 11 18.66 62.46 -36.48
CA PHE A 11 17.32 61.97 -36.14
C PHE A 11 17.17 60.47 -36.45
N THR A 12 17.63 60.03 -37.61
CA THR A 12 17.63 58.62 -38.00
C THR A 12 18.47 57.76 -37.06
N PHE A 13 19.64 58.26 -36.67
CA PHE A 13 20.52 57.56 -35.73
C PHE A 13 19.82 57.31 -34.39
N ILE A 14 19.15 58.34 -33.84
CA ILE A 14 18.41 58.23 -32.57
C ILE A 14 17.23 57.30 -32.69
N TYR A 15 16.48 57.42 -33.79
CA TYR A 15 15.38 56.50 -34.12
C TYR A 15 15.83 55.03 -34.07
N VAL A 16 16.92 54.69 -34.76
CA VAL A 16 17.42 53.31 -34.79
C VAL A 16 17.94 52.89 -33.41
N LEU A 17 18.71 53.74 -32.74
CA LEU A 17 19.30 53.44 -31.45
C LEU A 17 18.24 53.13 -30.39
N GLY A 18 17.16 53.91 -30.34
CA GLY A 18 16.08 53.68 -29.38
C GLY A 18 15.32 52.38 -29.61
N ILE A 19 15.12 51.96 -30.88
CA ILE A 19 14.52 50.66 -31.20
C ILE A 19 15.43 49.50 -30.77
N ILE A 20 16.73 49.58 -31.08
CA ILE A 20 17.71 48.56 -30.68
C ILE A 20 17.76 48.44 -29.16
N LEU A 21 17.79 49.57 -28.44
CA LEU A 21 17.80 49.58 -26.98
C LEU A 21 16.52 48.93 -26.41
N GLY A 22 15.35 49.24 -26.98
CA GLY A 22 14.09 48.62 -26.60
C GLY A 22 14.09 47.10 -26.77
N MET A 23 14.61 46.59 -27.90
CA MET A 23 14.74 45.15 -28.14
C MET A 23 15.67 44.47 -27.13
N ILE A 24 16.83 45.08 -26.82
CA ILE A 24 17.79 44.52 -25.86
C ILE A 24 17.13 44.39 -24.48
N ILE A 25 16.40 45.41 -24.04
CA ILE A 25 15.70 45.41 -22.75
C ILE A 25 14.62 44.32 -22.74
N ALA A 26 13.79 44.25 -23.78
CA ALA A 26 12.70 43.27 -23.89
C ALA A 26 13.18 41.81 -23.94
N ILE A 27 14.31 41.54 -24.59
CA ILE A 27 14.90 40.19 -24.67
C ILE A 27 15.66 39.84 -23.38
N SER A 28 16.32 40.81 -22.76
CA SER A 28 17.16 40.56 -21.58
C SER A 28 16.35 40.04 -20.39
N GLN A 29 15.08 40.44 -20.23
CA GLN A 29 14.21 40.04 -19.10
C GLN A 29 14.81 40.35 -17.70
N VAL A 30 15.93 41.08 -17.63
CA VAL A 30 16.60 41.50 -16.39
C VAL A 30 15.94 42.77 -15.81
N PHE A 31 15.23 43.51 -16.65
CA PHE A 31 14.63 44.79 -16.28
C PHE A 31 13.12 44.65 -16.09
N PRO A 32 12.54 45.37 -15.10
CA PRO A 32 11.09 45.46 -14.95
C PRO A 32 10.42 45.98 -16.22
N THR A 33 9.19 45.54 -16.47
CA THR A 33 8.43 45.90 -17.68
C THR A 33 8.09 47.40 -17.74
N GLU A 34 8.08 48.09 -16.59
CA GLU A 34 7.99 49.55 -16.47
C GLU A 34 9.17 50.26 -17.15
N VAL A 35 10.36 49.65 -17.15
CA VAL A 35 11.55 50.23 -17.80
C VAL A 35 11.35 50.25 -19.30
N LEU A 36 10.72 49.21 -19.87
CA LEU A 36 10.41 49.15 -21.30
C LEU A 36 9.44 50.27 -21.70
N LEU A 37 8.41 50.55 -20.87
CA LEU A 37 7.50 51.67 -21.07
C LEU A 37 8.23 53.01 -21.04
N ILE A 38 9.03 53.24 -19.99
CA ILE A 38 9.72 54.52 -19.78
C ILE A 38 10.68 54.79 -20.94
N VAL A 39 11.44 53.78 -21.37
CA VAL A 39 12.38 53.90 -22.50
C VAL A 39 11.62 54.10 -23.81
N GLY A 40 10.56 53.33 -24.05
CA GLY A 40 9.75 53.46 -25.27
C GLY A 40 9.11 54.84 -25.42
N LEU A 41 8.50 55.33 -24.35
CA LEU A 41 7.78 56.60 -24.35
C LEU A 41 8.73 57.81 -24.33
N SER A 42 9.83 57.74 -23.59
CA SER A 42 10.87 58.77 -23.63
C SER A 42 11.54 58.86 -25.00
N HIS A 43 11.82 57.72 -25.64
CA HIS A 43 12.34 57.68 -27.00
C HIS A 43 11.39 58.38 -27.98
N LEU A 44 10.09 58.06 -27.93
CA LEU A 44 9.09 58.72 -28.78
C LEU A 44 8.99 60.21 -28.50
N LEU A 45 9.01 60.63 -27.24
CA LEU A 45 8.94 62.04 -26.87
C LEU A 45 10.16 62.81 -27.38
N ILE A 46 11.37 62.23 -27.29
CA ILE A 46 12.59 62.80 -27.85
C ILE A 46 12.45 62.97 -29.37
N LEU A 47 12.00 61.92 -30.08
CA LEU A 47 11.79 62.00 -31.52
C LEU A 47 10.73 63.04 -31.89
N VAL A 48 9.64 63.14 -31.14
CA VAL A 48 8.58 64.14 -31.38
C VAL A 48 9.10 65.56 -31.19
N VAL A 49 9.78 65.85 -30.08
CA VAL A 49 10.35 67.18 -29.82
C VAL A 49 11.37 67.54 -30.91
N TRP A 50 12.23 66.59 -31.30
CA TRP A 50 13.20 66.81 -32.35
C TRP A 50 12.54 67.03 -33.72
N GLY A 51 11.57 66.18 -34.08
CA GLY A 51 10.82 66.25 -35.33
C GLY A 51 10.03 67.54 -35.47
N PHE A 52 9.46 68.05 -34.37
CA PHE A 52 8.66 69.26 -34.38
C PHE A 52 9.50 70.53 -34.50
N PHE A 53 10.58 70.63 -33.72
CA PHE A 53 11.37 71.87 -33.57
C PHE A 53 12.65 71.94 -34.39
N LEU A 54 13.29 70.81 -34.70
CA LEU A 54 14.65 70.77 -35.26
C LEU A 54 14.72 70.18 -36.69
N ILE A 55 13.64 69.54 -37.17
CA ILE A 55 13.53 69.06 -38.55
C ILE A 55 12.89 70.15 -39.45
N PRO A 56 13.55 70.54 -40.55
CA PRO A 56 12.98 71.44 -41.56
C PRO A 56 11.69 70.92 -42.19
N GLN A 57 10.78 71.82 -42.56
CA GLN A 57 9.46 71.51 -43.14
C GLN A 57 9.53 70.51 -44.31
N SER A 58 10.52 70.65 -45.20
CA SER A 58 10.72 69.77 -46.36
C SER A 58 11.00 68.30 -46.02
N MET A 59 11.29 67.97 -44.75
CA MET A 59 11.59 66.60 -44.29
C MET A 59 10.70 66.17 -43.12
N LYS A 60 9.70 66.98 -42.73
CA LYS A 60 8.82 66.67 -41.61
C LYS A 60 7.91 65.48 -41.87
N GLU A 61 7.48 65.29 -43.13
CA GLU A 61 6.74 64.10 -43.53
C GLU A 61 7.50 62.80 -43.19
N GLU A 62 8.76 62.72 -43.62
CA GLU A 62 9.60 61.56 -43.35
C GLU A 62 9.87 61.37 -41.86
N ALA A 63 10.13 62.46 -41.12
CA ALA A 63 10.33 62.40 -39.68
C ALA A 63 9.05 61.94 -38.93
N GLY A 64 7.88 62.44 -39.35
CA GLY A 64 6.59 62.02 -38.82
C GLY A 64 6.30 60.55 -39.08
N ASN A 65 6.52 60.06 -40.30
CA ASN A 65 6.33 58.64 -40.65
C ASN A 65 7.27 57.71 -39.85
N ARG A 66 8.49 58.18 -39.56
CA ARG A 66 9.43 57.45 -38.70
C ARG A 66 8.99 57.42 -37.23
N ILE A 67 8.38 58.49 -36.72
CA ILE A 67 7.79 58.53 -35.36
C ILE A 67 6.60 57.57 -35.25
N GLN A 68 5.72 57.53 -36.27
CA GLN A 68 4.61 56.58 -36.32
C GLN A 68 5.13 55.13 -36.31
N THR A 69 6.10 54.84 -37.19
CA THR A 69 6.77 53.54 -37.25
C THR A 69 7.45 53.19 -35.92
N ALA A 70 8.10 54.15 -35.25
CA ALA A 70 8.72 53.92 -33.94
C ALA A 70 7.69 53.54 -32.89
N GLY A 71 6.52 54.17 -32.88
CA GLY A 71 5.43 53.85 -31.97
C GLY A 71 4.91 52.42 -32.19
N TYR A 72 4.73 52.04 -33.45
CA TYR A 72 4.37 50.68 -33.82
C TYR A 72 5.44 49.64 -33.41
N LEU A 73 6.71 49.91 -33.67
CA LEU A 73 7.80 48.99 -33.30
C LEU A 73 7.93 48.81 -31.78
N HIS A 74 7.82 49.88 -31.00
CA HIS A 74 7.80 49.77 -29.53
C HIS A 74 6.59 49.01 -29.01
N THR A 75 5.47 49.08 -29.71
CA THR A 75 4.28 48.27 -29.42
C THR A 75 4.55 46.78 -29.64
N LEU A 76 5.13 46.41 -30.78
CA LEU A 76 5.52 45.03 -31.06
C LEU A 76 6.55 44.49 -30.07
N ILE A 77 7.52 45.32 -29.67
CA ILE A 77 8.52 44.95 -28.67
C ILE A 77 7.87 44.68 -27.31
N GLY A 78 6.96 45.54 -26.85
CA GLY A 78 6.22 45.33 -25.60
C GLY A 78 5.29 44.12 -25.64
N PHE A 79 4.64 43.88 -26.78
CA PHE A 79 3.82 42.70 -26.99
C PHE A 79 4.64 41.41 -26.98
N ALA A 80 5.77 41.38 -27.69
CA ALA A 80 6.69 40.24 -27.69
C ALA A 80 7.25 39.96 -26.28
N SER A 81 7.57 41.01 -25.51
CA SER A 81 8.00 40.88 -24.11
C SER A 81 6.90 40.25 -23.24
N ALA A 82 5.64 40.67 -23.40
CA ALA A 82 4.50 40.09 -22.71
C ALA A 82 4.29 38.60 -23.05
N LEU A 83 4.44 38.23 -24.32
CA LEU A 83 4.36 36.82 -24.77
C LEU A 83 5.50 35.96 -24.21
N ILE A 84 6.71 36.50 -24.10
CA ILE A 84 7.83 35.78 -23.48
C ILE A 84 7.54 35.53 -21.99
N LEU A 85 7.00 36.52 -21.27
CA LEU A 85 6.60 36.36 -19.86
C LEU A 85 5.51 35.28 -19.70
N LEU A 86 4.50 35.31 -20.56
CA LEU A 86 3.44 34.28 -20.62
C LEU A 86 3.98 32.86 -20.86
N GLY A 87 5.10 32.71 -21.57
CA GLY A 87 5.69 31.41 -21.90
C GLY A 87 6.54 30.77 -20.79
N THR A 88 6.72 31.44 -19.64
CA THR A 88 7.74 31.06 -18.64
C THR A 88 7.22 30.54 -17.28
N GLY A 89 5.91 30.45 -17.03
CA GLY A 89 5.41 29.98 -15.73
C GLY A 89 3.93 29.58 -15.64
N ASP A 90 3.57 28.97 -14.50
CA ASP A 90 2.20 28.60 -14.12
C ASP A 90 1.35 29.86 -13.89
N PHE A 91 0.25 29.97 -14.63
CA PHE A 91 -0.62 31.16 -14.70
C PHE A 91 -1.37 31.43 -13.40
N ASP A 92 -1.06 32.54 -12.71
CA ASP A 92 -1.84 33.07 -11.57
C ASP A 92 -2.39 34.47 -11.89
N GLN A 93 -3.43 34.91 -11.15
CA GLN A 93 -4.09 36.20 -11.31
C GLN A 93 -3.14 37.40 -11.11
N ALA A 94 -2.06 37.24 -10.35
CA ALA A 94 -0.98 38.24 -10.24
C ALA A 94 -0.18 38.39 -11.55
N GLN A 95 0.04 37.30 -12.30
CA GLN A 95 0.75 37.31 -13.58
C GLN A 95 -0.10 37.92 -14.71
N LEU A 96 -1.42 37.92 -14.59
CA LEU A 96 -2.28 38.64 -15.54
C LEU A 96 -1.93 40.14 -15.58
N ASN A 97 -1.64 40.76 -14.43
CA ASN A 97 -1.21 42.16 -14.39
C ASN A 97 0.20 42.35 -14.98
N GLU A 98 1.09 41.39 -14.77
CA GLU A 98 2.45 41.39 -15.35
C GLU A 98 2.44 41.30 -16.89
N VAL A 99 1.34 40.81 -17.47
CA VAL A 99 1.12 40.72 -18.92
C VAL A 99 0.32 41.91 -19.43
N LEU A 100 -0.74 42.31 -18.75
CA LEU A 100 -1.60 43.43 -19.14
C LEU A 100 -0.86 44.76 -19.10
N PHE A 101 0.06 44.95 -18.16
CA PHE A 101 0.82 46.19 -18.03
C PHE A 101 1.76 46.45 -19.23
N PRO A 102 2.64 45.53 -19.66
CA PRO A 102 3.38 45.66 -20.91
C PRO A 102 2.50 45.85 -22.14
N LEU A 103 1.33 45.20 -22.18
CA LEU A 103 0.41 45.27 -23.32
C LEU A 103 -0.27 46.65 -23.42
N GLY A 104 -0.74 47.20 -22.30
CA GLY A 104 -1.30 48.56 -22.23
C GLY A 104 -0.24 49.64 -22.42
N SER A 105 0.97 49.39 -21.92
CA SER A 105 2.15 50.24 -22.15
C SER A 105 2.51 50.31 -23.64
N ALA A 106 2.62 49.15 -24.30
CA ALA A 106 2.88 49.01 -25.72
C ALA A 106 1.85 49.82 -26.53
N LEU A 107 0.56 49.63 -26.25
CA LEU A 107 -0.52 50.38 -26.91
C LEU A 107 -0.35 51.91 -26.76
N SER A 108 0.04 52.38 -25.58
CA SER A 108 0.27 53.81 -25.33
C SER A 108 1.38 54.39 -26.21
N THR A 109 2.46 53.63 -26.45
CA THR A 109 3.53 54.04 -27.37
C THR A 109 3.04 54.10 -28.83
N SER A 110 2.17 53.18 -29.25
CA SER A 110 1.51 53.26 -30.57
C SER A 110 0.69 54.55 -30.70
N ILE A 111 -0.20 54.82 -29.74
CA ILE A 111 -1.10 55.98 -29.76
C ILE A 111 -0.31 57.28 -29.86
N VAL A 112 0.76 57.41 -29.06
CA VAL A 112 1.64 58.60 -29.07
C VAL A 112 2.37 58.74 -30.40
N GLY A 113 2.97 57.65 -30.91
CA GLY A 113 3.69 57.66 -32.19
C GLY A 113 2.78 58.01 -33.36
N TRP A 114 1.57 57.45 -33.39
CA TRP A 114 0.56 57.72 -34.42
C TRP A 114 0.04 59.15 -34.38
N LEU A 115 -0.38 59.64 -33.21
CA LEU A 115 -0.95 60.99 -33.08
C LEU A 115 0.09 62.07 -33.38
N LEU A 116 1.24 61.99 -32.72
CA LEU A 116 2.25 63.06 -32.81
C LEU A 116 3.10 62.94 -34.07
N GLY A 117 3.39 61.71 -34.53
CA GLY A 117 4.02 61.49 -35.82
C GLY A 117 3.10 61.83 -37.01
N GLY A 118 1.79 61.61 -36.87
CA GLY A 118 0.76 62.07 -37.81
C GLY A 118 0.72 63.59 -37.95
N GLU A 119 0.69 64.29 -36.82
CA GLU A 119 0.72 65.75 -36.77
C GLU A 119 2.02 66.33 -37.34
N ILE A 120 3.17 65.73 -37.04
CA ILE A 120 4.45 66.18 -37.62
C ILE A 120 4.47 65.93 -39.13
N SER A 121 3.96 64.78 -39.58
CA SER A 121 3.94 64.43 -41.00
C SER A 121 3.06 65.38 -41.81
N SER A 122 1.91 65.78 -41.25
CA SER A 122 0.94 66.70 -41.89
C SER A 122 1.47 68.12 -42.10
N LEU A 123 2.52 68.52 -41.37
CA LEU A 123 3.20 69.81 -41.54
C LEU A 123 4.17 69.82 -42.75
N GLY A 124 4.50 68.65 -43.31
CA GLY A 124 5.44 68.52 -44.42
C GLY A 124 4.88 69.03 -45.76
N GLU A 125 5.75 69.62 -46.58
CA GLU A 125 5.36 70.21 -47.88
C GLU A 125 4.86 69.19 -48.92
N ASN A 126 5.20 67.90 -48.76
CA ASN A 126 4.85 66.83 -49.69
C ASN A 126 3.76 65.88 -49.16
N TYR A 127 3.06 66.26 -48.08
CA TYR A 127 2.06 65.41 -47.45
C TYR A 127 0.90 65.09 -48.42
N GLU A 128 0.97 63.92 -49.05
CA GLU A 128 -0.23 63.26 -49.56
C GLU A 128 -1.09 62.97 -48.33
N LYS A 129 -2.36 63.39 -48.39
CA LYS A 129 -3.36 63.18 -47.33
C LYS A 129 -3.70 61.69 -47.23
N LYS A 130 -2.74 60.87 -46.82
CA LYS A 130 -2.89 59.47 -46.49
C LYS A 130 -3.89 59.44 -45.34
N ILE A 131 -5.02 58.78 -45.57
CA ILE A 131 -6.17 58.83 -44.68
C ILE A 131 -5.80 58.10 -43.39
N VAL A 132 -5.28 58.83 -42.39
CA VAL A 132 -4.94 58.37 -41.03
C VAL A 132 -6.07 57.55 -40.38
N ARG A 133 -7.31 57.74 -40.86
CA ARG A 133 -8.50 57.01 -40.43
C ARG A 133 -8.48 55.52 -40.81
N SER A 134 -7.83 55.10 -41.90
CA SER A 134 -7.83 53.69 -42.33
C SER A 134 -6.87 52.84 -41.52
N GLU A 135 -5.69 53.36 -41.20
CA GLU A 135 -4.68 52.63 -40.42
C GLU A 135 -5.06 52.56 -38.93
N PHE A 136 -5.69 53.62 -38.38
CA PHE A 136 -6.30 53.55 -37.03
C PHE A 136 -7.46 52.56 -36.98
N GLN A 137 -8.30 52.50 -38.02
CA GLN A 137 -9.38 51.52 -38.10
C GLN A 137 -8.83 50.09 -38.14
N GLN A 138 -7.76 49.86 -38.90
CA GLN A 138 -7.08 48.57 -38.97
C GLN A 138 -6.51 48.16 -37.60
N LEU A 139 -5.86 49.07 -36.88
CA LEU A 139 -5.38 48.80 -35.52
C LEU A 139 -6.53 48.50 -34.54
N VAL A 140 -7.64 49.25 -34.62
CA VAL A 140 -8.83 48.98 -33.80
C VAL A 140 -9.42 47.62 -34.11
N ASP A 141 -9.43 47.21 -35.36
CA ASP A 141 -9.97 45.91 -35.79
C ASP A 141 -9.04 44.76 -35.33
N GLU A 142 -7.72 44.92 -35.43
CA GLU A 142 -6.74 43.95 -34.89
C GLU A 142 -6.85 43.81 -33.36
N ILE A 143 -7.02 44.92 -32.62
CA ILE A 143 -7.22 44.89 -31.16
C ILE A 143 -8.52 44.17 -30.79
N LYS A 144 -9.59 44.37 -31.58
CA LYS A 144 -10.87 43.66 -31.36
C LYS A 144 -10.73 42.16 -31.60
N GLU A 145 -10.07 41.76 -32.67
CA GLU A 145 -9.83 40.34 -32.98
C GLU A 145 -8.99 39.69 -31.88
N PHE A 146 -7.92 40.35 -31.42
CA PHE A 146 -7.12 39.89 -30.30
C PHE A 146 -7.91 39.79 -28.99
N THR A 147 -8.73 40.80 -28.68
CA THR A 147 -9.59 40.78 -27.48
C THR A 147 -10.59 39.62 -27.53
N GLY A 148 -11.13 39.33 -28.72
CA GLY A 148 -11.99 38.18 -28.96
C GLY A 148 -11.27 36.86 -28.70
N ALA A 149 -10.06 36.69 -29.24
CA ALA A 149 -9.25 35.49 -29.02
C ALA A 149 -8.91 35.28 -27.53
N ILE A 150 -8.57 36.35 -26.80
CA ILE A 150 -8.33 36.28 -25.36
C ILE A 150 -9.59 35.89 -24.58
N GLN A 151 -10.75 36.45 -24.93
CA GLN A 151 -12.03 36.07 -24.30
C GLN A 151 -12.37 34.60 -24.54
N GLU A 152 -12.12 34.09 -25.76
CA GLU A 152 -12.36 32.69 -26.10
C GLU A 152 -11.45 31.76 -25.30
N ILE A 153 -10.14 32.05 -25.24
CA ILE A 153 -9.17 31.29 -24.44
C ILE A 153 -9.57 31.33 -22.95
N HIS A 154 -9.95 32.49 -22.44
CA HIS A 154 -10.36 32.63 -21.04
C HIS A 154 -11.64 31.86 -20.72
N SER A 155 -12.61 31.87 -21.64
CA SER A 155 -13.83 31.07 -21.52
C SER A 155 -13.54 29.57 -21.56
N ALA A 156 -12.65 29.12 -22.45
CA ALA A 156 -12.22 27.73 -22.51
C ALA A 156 -11.52 27.31 -21.21
N TYR A 157 -10.60 28.14 -20.70
CA TYR A 157 -9.92 27.90 -19.43
C TYR A 157 -10.90 27.79 -18.25
N LEU A 158 -11.85 28.73 -18.13
CA LEU A 158 -12.87 28.68 -17.07
C LEU A 158 -13.74 27.42 -17.17
N SER A 159 -14.11 27.02 -18.39
CA SER A 159 -14.85 25.78 -18.63
C SER A 159 -14.06 24.55 -18.17
N THR A 160 -12.79 24.46 -18.58
CA THR A 160 -11.89 23.37 -18.16
C THR A 160 -11.70 23.35 -16.65
N MET A 161 -11.46 24.49 -16.01
CA MET A 161 -11.30 24.57 -14.56
C MET A 161 -12.56 24.14 -13.82
N THR A 162 -13.74 24.54 -14.31
CA THR A 162 -15.02 24.11 -13.74
C THR A 162 -15.19 22.59 -13.84
N GLN A 163 -14.83 22.01 -15.00
CA GLN A 163 -14.88 20.57 -15.20
C GLN A 163 -13.91 19.84 -14.26
N VAL A 164 -12.65 20.29 -14.17
CA VAL A 164 -11.64 19.72 -13.26
C VAL A 164 -12.11 19.79 -11.81
N TYR A 165 -12.67 20.93 -11.38
CA TYR A 165 -13.21 21.09 -10.02
C TYR A 165 -14.36 20.13 -9.75
N SER A 166 -15.28 19.95 -10.71
CA SER A 166 -16.39 19.00 -10.58
C SER A 166 -15.90 17.55 -10.48
N SER A 167 -14.90 17.16 -11.27
CA SER A 167 -14.30 15.83 -11.22
C SER A 167 -13.55 15.60 -9.91
N TYR A 168 -12.84 16.62 -9.41
CA TYR A 168 -12.16 16.55 -8.12
C TYR A 168 -13.15 16.34 -6.97
N ARG A 169 -14.27 17.07 -6.98
CA ARG A 169 -15.34 16.91 -5.99
C ARG A 169 -15.95 15.51 -6.03
N GLN A 170 -16.22 14.98 -7.22
CA GLN A 170 -16.72 13.61 -7.37
C GLN A 170 -15.73 12.58 -6.83
N LEU A 171 -14.44 12.73 -7.15
CA LEU A 171 -13.38 11.84 -6.64
C LEU A 171 -13.31 11.88 -5.11
N GLN A 172 -13.45 13.07 -4.51
CA GLN A 172 -13.48 13.24 -3.06
C GLN A 172 -14.68 12.52 -2.43
N GLU A 173 -15.88 12.63 -3.01
CA GLU A 173 -17.08 11.92 -2.56
C GLU A 173 -16.93 10.39 -2.69
N GLU A 174 -16.31 9.92 -3.78
CA GLU A 174 -15.99 8.50 -3.97
C GLU A 174 -14.98 8.01 -2.91
N GLN A 175 -13.96 8.79 -2.60
CA GLN A 175 -12.96 8.47 -1.59
C GLN A 175 -13.58 8.40 -0.18
N GLU A 176 -14.44 9.35 0.19
CA GLU A 176 -15.17 9.32 1.47
C GLU A 176 -16.08 8.09 1.57
N ASN A 177 -16.78 7.74 0.49
CA ASN A 177 -17.62 6.55 0.45
C ASN A 177 -16.78 5.26 0.57
N LEU A 178 -15.62 5.19 -0.09
CA LEU A 178 -14.72 4.05 0.00
C LEU A 178 -14.17 3.89 1.43
N LEU A 179 -13.80 5.01 2.07
CA LEU A 179 -13.31 5.03 3.44
C LEU A 179 -14.37 4.52 4.42
N ARG A 180 -15.62 4.97 4.28
CA ARG A 180 -16.76 4.47 5.09
C ARG A 180 -16.98 2.97 4.91
N LYS A 181 -16.94 2.47 3.67
CA LYS A 181 -17.04 1.03 3.40
C LYS A 181 -15.90 0.25 4.03
N HIS A 182 -14.68 0.77 3.96
CA HIS A 182 -13.52 0.12 4.57
C HIS A 182 -13.65 0.06 6.09
N GLN A 183 -14.12 1.13 6.73
CA GLN A 183 -14.39 1.15 8.17
C GLN A 183 -15.46 0.11 8.56
N ASP A 184 -16.57 0.02 7.83
CA ASP A 184 -17.62 -0.99 8.08
C ASP A 184 -17.08 -2.42 7.99
N ILE A 185 -16.25 -2.71 6.98
CA ILE A 185 -15.60 -4.02 6.83
C ILE A 185 -14.65 -4.28 8.01
N GLN A 186 -13.84 -3.30 8.43
CA GLN A 186 -12.95 -3.46 9.58
C GLN A 186 -13.72 -3.76 10.87
N TYR A 187 -14.86 -3.08 11.10
CA TYR A 187 -15.71 -3.38 12.25
C TYR A 187 -16.24 -4.81 12.21
N LYS A 188 -16.75 -5.27 11.06
CA LYS A 188 -17.24 -6.65 10.90
C LYS A 188 -16.15 -7.70 11.12
N ILE A 189 -14.97 -7.50 10.54
CA ILE A 189 -13.83 -8.41 10.75
C ILE A 189 -13.47 -8.47 12.23
N MET A 190 -13.45 -7.33 12.92
CA MET A 190 -13.11 -7.28 14.34
C MET A 190 -14.16 -7.98 15.21
N GLU A 191 -15.44 -7.79 14.92
CA GLU A 191 -16.55 -8.48 15.58
C GLU A 191 -16.47 -10.01 15.37
N GLU A 192 -16.31 -10.45 14.12
CA GLU A 192 -16.16 -11.87 13.79
C GLU A 192 -14.93 -12.49 14.46
N THR A 193 -13.81 -11.76 14.49
CA THR A 193 -12.57 -12.21 15.13
C THR A 193 -12.73 -12.36 16.64
N GLN A 194 -13.42 -11.41 17.29
CA GLN A 194 -13.71 -11.48 18.73
C GLN A 194 -14.65 -12.65 19.05
N ASN A 195 -15.71 -12.83 18.25
CA ASN A 195 -16.64 -13.94 18.41
C ASN A 195 -15.93 -15.29 18.22
N PHE A 196 -15.10 -15.41 17.19
CA PHE A 196 -14.29 -16.61 16.95
C PHE A 196 -13.31 -16.88 18.09
N HIS A 197 -12.62 -15.85 18.59
CA HIS A 197 -11.71 -15.99 19.73
C HIS A 197 -12.44 -16.49 20.97
N GLN A 198 -13.61 -15.93 21.28
CA GLN A 198 -14.43 -16.38 22.42
C GLN A 198 -14.87 -17.83 22.26
N GLN A 199 -15.30 -18.23 21.06
CA GLN A 199 -15.68 -19.62 20.77
C GLN A 199 -14.50 -20.57 20.95
N LEU A 200 -13.30 -20.21 20.48
CA LEU A 200 -12.08 -20.99 20.67
C LEU A 200 -11.74 -21.16 22.15
N VAL A 201 -11.76 -20.07 22.93
CA VAL A 201 -11.47 -20.13 24.37
C VAL A 201 -12.48 -21.04 25.09
N ASN A 202 -13.77 -20.88 24.79
CA ASN A 202 -14.82 -21.70 25.40
C ASN A 202 -14.64 -23.19 25.04
N THR A 203 -14.40 -23.49 23.77
CA THR A 203 -14.20 -24.87 23.28
C THR A 203 -12.97 -25.50 23.92
N ASN A 204 -11.86 -24.76 23.98
CA ASN A 204 -10.62 -25.24 24.57
C ASN A 204 -10.75 -25.46 26.08
N SER A 205 -11.49 -24.58 26.77
CA SER A 205 -11.81 -24.75 28.19
C SER A 205 -12.66 -25.98 28.44
N GLN A 206 -13.69 -26.21 27.61
CA GLN A 206 -14.54 -27.41 27.70
C GLN A 206 -13.74 -28.68 27.43
N ALA A 207 -12.95 -28.72 26.35
CA ALA A 207 -12.10 -29.87 26.03
C ALA A 207 -11.09 -30.16 27.15
N SER A 208 -10.49 -29.13 27.75
CA SER A 208 -9.59 -29.28 28.89
C SER A 208 -10.29 -29.84 30.12
N GLN A 209 -11.53 -29.41 30.39
CA GLN A 209 -12.34 -29.95 31.49
C GLN A 209 -12.70 -31.42 31.26
N GLU A 210 -13.12 -31.78 30.04
CA GLU A 210 -13.40 -33.17 29.66
C GLU A 210 -12.16 -34.06 29.79
N LEU A 211 -11.00 -33.60 29.31
CA LEU A 211 -9.74 -34.31 29.48
C LEU A 211 -9.40 -34.53 30.96
N ASN A 212 -9.54 -33.50 31.80
CA ASN A 212 -9.30 -33.64 33.24
C ASN A 212 -10.26 -34.64 33.91
N GLN A 213 -11.52 -34.67 33.48
CA GLN A 213 -12.48 -35.67 33.96
C GLN A 213 -12.08 -37.08 33.53
N LEU A 214 -11.72 -37.28 32.26
CA LEU A 214 -11.25 -38.57 31.75
C LEU A 214 -9.98 -39.04 32.47
N PHE A 215 -9.03 -38.15 32.74
CA PHE A 215 -7.83 -38.47 33.53
C PHE A 215 -8.19 -38.90 34.94
N SER A 216 -9.09 -38.18 35.61
CA SER A 216 -9.54 -38.53 36.96
C SER A 216 -10.22 -39.90 36.99
N GLN A 217 -11.12 -40.17 36.04
CA GLN A 217 -11.79 -41.46 35.90
C GLN A 217 -10.80 -42.61 35.61
N SER A 218 -9.81 -42.37 34.75
CA SER A 218 -8.75 -43.35 34.45
C SER A 218 -7.92 -43.66 35.69
N LEU A 219 -7.59 -42.65 36.49
CA LEU A 219 -6.82 -42.80 37.73
C LEU A 219 -7.60 -43.60 38.78
N ASP A 220 -8.90 -43.34 38.92
CA ASP A 220 -9.81 -44.13 39.76
C ASP A 220 -9.88 -45.59 39.30
N GLN A 221 -9.94 -45.84 37.98
CA GLN A 221 -9.95 -47.21 37.45
C GLN A 221 -8.63 -47.93 37.70
N LEU A 222 -7.49 -47.25 37.56
CA LEU A 222 -6.17 -47.80 37.87
C LEU A 222 -6.04 -48.16 39.35
N GLN A 223 -6.55 -47.32 40.26
CA GLN A 223 -6.58 -47.64 41.69
C GLN A 223 -7.44 -48.88 41.98
N ARG A 224 -8.63 -48.99 41.38
CA ARG A 224 -9.47 -50.19 41.52
C ARG A 224 -8.79 -51.45 40.98
N LEU A 225 -8.07 -51.33 39.87
CA LEU A 225 -7.31 -52.43 39.30
C LEU A 225 -6.19 -52.87 40.26
N GLU A 226 -5.46 -51.92 40.85
CA GLU A 226 -4.43 -52.17 41.85
C GLU A 226 -5.00 -52.89 43.08
N GLU A 227 -6.14 -52.45 43.59
CA GLU A 227 -6.84 -53.13 44.71
C GLU A 227 -7.24 -54.57 44.35
N LEU A 228 -7.80 -54.80 43.17
CA LEU A 228 -8.17 -56.13 42.69
C LEU A 228 -6.93 -57.04 42.55
N LEU A 229 -5.83 -56.49 42.04
CA LEU A 229 -4.58 -57.22 41.86
C LEU A 229 -3.96 -57.58 43.20
N SER A 230 -4.00 -56.66 44.17
CA SER A 230 -3.59 -56.90 45.55
C SER A 230 -4.42 -57.98 46.23
N ARG A 231 -5.76 -57.93 46.10
CA ARG A 231 -6.66 -58.98 46.60
C ARG A 231 -6.36 -60.34 45.98
N THR A 232 -6.28 -60.40 44.65
CA THR A 232 -5.98 -61.65 43.92
C THR A 232 -4.63 -62.22 44.34
N THR A 233 -3.62 -61.36 44.52
CA THR A 233 -2.29 -61.77 45.00
C THR A 233 -2.36 -62.34 46.41
N ASN A 234 -3.13 -61.72 47.31
CA ASN A 234 -3.32 -62.23 48.67
C ASN A 234 -4.09 -63.56 48.66
N ASP A 235 -5.16 -63.68 47.87
CA ASP A 235 -5.91 -64.93 47.71
C ASP A 235 -5.00 -66.05 47.19
N MET A 236 -4.12 -65.75 46.22
CA MET A 236 -3.10 -66.70 45.77
C MET A 236 -2.13 -67.13 46.88
N LYS A 237 -1.69 -66.22 47.75
CA LYS A 237 -0.89 -66.59 48.93
C LYS A 237 -1.65 -67.52 49.88
N THR A 238 -2.96 -67.34 50.03
CA THR A 238 -3.76 -68.24 50.87
C THR A 238 -3.96 -69.65 50.28
N LEU A 239 -3.64 -69.85 49.00
CA LEU A 239 -3.63 -71.17 48.35
C LEU A 239 -2.31 -71.93 48.55
N GLU A 240 -1.24 -71.24 48.97
CA GLU A 240 0.08 -71.85 49.24
C GLU A 240 0.01 -73.00 50.27
N PRO A 241 -0.72 -72.89 51.40
CA PRO A 241 -0.89 -73.99 52.34
C PRO A 241 -1.67 -75.19 51.78
N VAL A 242 -2.53 -74.97 50.79
CA VAL A 242 -3.28 -76.05 50.11
C VAL A 242 -2.33 -76.84 49.21
N LEU A 243 -1.45 -76.15 48.49
CA LEU A 243 -0.37 -76.76 47.71
C LEU A 243 0.57 -77.58 48.61
N ASP A 244 0.95 -77.05 49.77
CA ASP A 244 1.74 -77.77 50.76
C ASP A 244 0.99 -79.00 51.30
N SER A 245 -0.30 -78.84 51.60
CA SER A 245 -1.16 -79.96 52.04
C SER A 245 -1.28 -81.06 50.98
N PHE A 246 -1.32 -80.71 49.69
CA PHE A 246 -1.29 -81.69 48.59
C PHE A 246 0.06 -82.41 48.50
N SER A 247 1.17 -81.71 48.73
CA SER A 247 2.51 -82.30 48.81
C SER A 247 2.61 -83.29 49.97
N ASP A 248 2.10 -82.92 51.15
CA ASP A 248 2.06 -83.78 52.34
C ASP A 248 1.14 -84.98 52.15
N LEU A 249 -0.02 -84.79 51.52
CA LEU A 249 -0.93 -85.88 51.18
C LEU A 249 -0.28 -86.87 50.22
N LYS A 250 0.45 -86.38 49.21
CA LYS A 250 1.21 -87.23 48.29
C LYS A 250 2.28 -88.03 49.04
N ASN A 251 3.08 -87.37 49.90
CA ASN A 251 4.10 -88.04 50.70
C ASN A 251 3.49 -89.13 51.61
N ASN A 252 2.36 -88.84 52.26
CA ASN A 252 1.63 -89.81 53.09
C ASN A 252 1.04 -90.96 52.26
N SER A 253 0.53 -90.68 51.06
CA SER A 253 0.03 -91.71 50.13
C SER A 253 1.14 -92.65 49.67
N ASP A 254 2.32 -92.12 49.33
CA ASP A 254 3.49 -92.92 48.95
C ASP A 254 3.94 -93.81 50.12
N LEU A 255 3.95 -93.26 51.34
CA LEU A 255 4.31 -93.99 52.56
C LEU A 255 3.30 -95.10 52.89
N ALA A 256 1.99 -94.81 52.77
CA ALA A 256 0.93 -95.81 52.91
C ALA A 256 1.04 -96.93 51.87
N THR A 257 1.37 -96.59 50.62
CA THR A 257 1.58 -97.55 49.53
C THR A 257 2.76 -98.48 49.84
N ASN A 258 3.87 -97.93 50.34
CA ASN A 258 5.02 -98.72 50.76
C ASN A 258 4.68 -99.66 51.94
N ASN A 259 3.98 -99.15 52.95
CA ASN A 259 3.54 -99.97 54.09
C ASN A 259 2.59 -101.09 53.65
N LEU A 260 1.65 -100.81 52.74
CA LEU A 260 0.76 -101.84 52.19
C LEU A 260 1.53 -102.89 51.39
N SER A 261 2.55 -102.50 50.64
CA SER A 261 3.46 -103.42 49.97
C SER A 261 4.18 -104.33 50.97
N GLU A 262 4.70 -103.77 52.07
CA GLU A 262 5.33 -104.54 53.15
C GLU A 262 4.36 -105.49 53.85
N VAL A 263 3.13 -105.03 54.17
CA VAL A 263 2.08 -105.86 54.77
C VAL A 263 1.67 -106.98 53.83
N ALA A 264 1.56 -106.72 52.53
CA ALA A 264 1.28 -107.76 51.53
C ALA A 264 2.41 -108.79 51.47
N GLN A 265 3.68 -108.36 51.53
CA GLN A 265 4.82 -109.26 51.61
C GLN A 265 4.85 -110.07 52.91
N ALA A 266 4.59 -109.45 54.06
CA ALA A 266 4.49 -110.12 55.36
C ALA A 266 3.33 -111.13 55.40
N SER A 267 2.19 -110.78 54.80
CA SER A 267 1.04 -111.68 54.65
C SER A 267 1.37 -112.86 53.75
N ARG A 268 2.09 -112.65 52.63
CA ARG A 268 2.60 -113.75 51.78
C ARG A 268 3.54 -114.68 52.55
N ARG A 269 4.46 -114.13 53.36
CA ARG A 269 5.33 -114.93 54.24
C ARG A 269 4.53 -115.72 55.28
N THR A 270 3.53 -115.09 55.89
CA THR A 270 2.64 -115.75 56.87
C THR A 270 1.83 -116.87 56.22
N ALA A 271 1.32 -116.65 55.00
CA ALA A 271 0.63 -117.68 54.24
C ALA A 271 1.56 -118.86 53.91
N GLN A 272 2.82 -118.60 53.56
CA GLN A 272 3.84 -119.65 53.41
C GLN A 272 4.03 -120.43 54.71
N TYR A 273 4.25 -119.76 55.85
CA TYR A 273 4.41 -120.43 57.14
C TYR A 273 3.20 -121.24 57.56
N LEU A 274 1.99 -120.76 57.30
CA LEU A 274 0.75 -121.51 57.56
C LEU A 274 0.66 -122.75 56.69
N ASN A 275 1.09 -122.66 55.42
CA ASN A 275 1.09 -123.80 54.52
C ASN A 275 2.15 -124.84 54.92
N GLU A 276 3.34 -124.39 55.31
CA GLU A 276 4.40 -125.23 55.90
C GLU A 276 3.92 -125.88 57.21
N SER A 277 3.26 -125.12 58.09
CA SER A 277 2.69 -125.64 59.33
C SER A 277 1.61 -126.69 59.06
N ARG A 278 0.75 -126.47 58.06
CA ARG A 278 -0.26 -127.46 57.65
C ARG A 278 0.39 -128.73 57.11
N ALA A 279 1.45 -128.62 56.32
CA ALA A 279 2.21 -129.77 55.86
C ALA A 279 2.83 -130.53 57.04
N LEU A 280 3.44 -129.83 58.00
CA LEU A 280 3.96 -130.44 59.25
C LEU A 280 2.89 -131.14 60.08
N ILE A 281 1.70 -130.54 60.23
CA ILE A 281 0.55 -131.16 60.92
C ILE A 281 0.14 -132.44 60.19
N THR A 282 0.05 -132.40 58.86
CA THR A 282 -0.30 -133.58 58.05
C THR A 282 0.75 -134.69 58.23
N GLU A 283 2.02 -134.33 58.30
CA GLU A 283 3.11 -135.29 58.52
C GLU A 283 3.10 -135.84 59.95
N LEU A 284 2.76 -135.03 60.96
CA LEU A 284 2.55 -135.48 62.34
C LEU A 284 1.33 -136.39 62.46
N GLU A 285 0.24 -136.09 61.77
CA GLU A 285 -0.96 -136.95 61.69
C GLU A 285 -0.61 -138.32 61.08
N LYS A 286 0.13 -138.35 59.96
CA LYS A 286 0.65 -139.61 59.40
C LYS A 286 1.53 -140.39 60.38
N LEU A 287 2.35 -139.68 61.17
CA LEU A 287 3.25 -140.30 62.15
C LEU A 287 2.48 -140.86 63.36
N LEU A 288 1.44 -140.15 63.80
CA LEU A 288 0.47 -140.63 64.80
C LEU A 288 -0.27 -141.87 64.32
N ASP A 289 -0.76 -141.87 63.07
CA ASP A 289 -1.42 -143.02 62.46
C ASP A 289 -0.45 -144.21 62.34
N TYR A 290 0.82 -143.95 61.98
CA TYR A 290 1.85 -144.98 61.93
C TYR A 290 2.12 -145.59 63.33
N ILE A 291 2.31 -144.77 64.36
CA ILE A 291 2.45 -145.23 65.75
C ILE A 291 1.22 -146.03 66.20
N ALA A 292 0.00 -145.57 65.85
CA ALA A 292 -1.24 -146.27 66.17
C ALA A 292 -1.33 -147.63 65.48
N SER A 293 -0.82 -147.76 64.24
CA SER A 293 -0.75 -149.05 63.53
C SER A 293 0.27 -150.01 64.11
N ILE A 294 1.42 -149.53 64.60
CA ILE A 294 2.42 -150.34 65.31
C ILE A 294 1.87 -150.84 66.66
N LYS A 295 1.12 -150.01 67.39
CA LYS A 295 0.57 -150.38 68.70
C LYS A 295 -0.52 -151.47 68.63
N ASN A 296 -1.08 -151.71 67.45
CA ASN A 296 -2.14 -152.69 67.19
C ASN A 296 -1.62 -153.95 66.44
N SER A 297 -0.31 -154.16 66.33
CA SER A 297 0.34 -155.40 65.88
C SER A 297 1.23 -155.97 67.00
#